data_AF-A0A7S3TQ08-F1
#
_entry.id   AF-A0A7S3TQ08-F1
#
_cell.length_a   1.000
_cell.length_b   1.000
_cell.length_c   1.000
_cell.angle_alpha   90.00
_cell.angle_beta   90.00
_cell.angle_gamma   90.00
#
_symmetry.space_group_name_H-M   'P 1'
#
loop_
_entity.id
_entity.type
_entity.pdbx_description
1 polymer ?
#
loop_
_entity_poly.entity_id
_entity_poly.type
_entity_poly.pdbx_seq_one_letter_code
_entity_poly.pdbx_strand_id
1 'polypeptide(L)'
;HMVTGLSGMITSIALQVLVMAGPEVTVQLVVTVIAIVAVLSFGCPALYVAATGQTMLEVNFPMKEYVQIKPSVYCPLGPGFYRGSWRRNLYDILGERWYQRLLLPTRGGAVDLRPAIAPRPSPEGVTALMARVRQVDEQGVVATVNNVQEL
;
A
#
# COMPACT_ATOMS: atom_id res chain seq x y z
N HIS A 1 26.22 33.03 -5.51
CA HIS A 1 25.00 32.32 -5.12
C HIS A 1 25.25 30.82 -5.21
N MET A 2 25.75 30.20 -4.15
CA MET A 2 25.85 28.74 -4.11
C MET A 2 24.45 28.20 -3.87
N VAL A 3 23.94 27.41 -4.82
CA VAL A 3 22.77 26.57 -4.59
C VAL A 3 23.20 25.51 -3.59
N THR A 4 23.06 25.82 -2.30
CA THR A 4 23.18 24.82 -1.25
C THR A 4 22.02 23.87 -1.43
N GLY A 5 22.28 22.69 -1.99
CA GLY A 5 21.33 21.59 -1.99
C GLY A 5 20.94 21.22 -0.56
N LEU A 6 20.03 20.24 -0.44
CA LEU A 6 19.50 19.79 0.85
C LEU A 6 20.60 19.49 1.89
N SER A 7 21.72 18.93 1.46
CA SER A 7 22.89 18.66 2.30
C SER A 7 23.50 19.93 2.89
N GLY A 8 23.64 21.00 2.11
CA GLY A 8 24.16 22.29 2.55
C GLY A 8 23.22 23.02 3.51
N MET A 9 21.91 22.87 3.32
CA MET A 9 20.92 23.40 4.26
C MET A 9 21.01 22.68 5.62
N ILE A 10 21.10 21.35 5.61
CA ILE A 10 21.19 20.54 6.84
C ILE A 10 22.47 20.85 7.61
N THR A 11 23.63 20.93 6.94
CA THR A 11 24.90 21.26 7.61
C THR A 11 24.90 22.69 8.16
N SER A 12 24.34 23.66 7.44
CA SER A 12 24.20 25.03 7.92
C SER A 12 23.34 25.11 9.19
N ILE A 13 22.18 24.44 9.21
CA ILE A 13 21.30 24.39 10.38
C ILE A 13 22.01 23.69 11.55
N ALA A 14 22.68 22.57 11.31
CA ALA A 14 23.39 21.83 12.35
C ALA A 14 24.51 22.67 13.00
N LEU A 15 25.26 23.43 12.20
CA LEU A 15 26.30 24.35 12.69
C LEU A 15 25.70 25.52 13.49
N GLN A 16 24.59 26.10 13.03
CA GLN A 16 23.91 27.16 13.78
C GLN A 16 23.41 26.65 15.14
N VAL A 17 22.81 25.46 15.17
CA VAL A 17 22.35 24.83 16.42
C VAL A 17 23.54 24.49 17.33
N LEU A 18 24.67 24.02 16.78
CA LEU A 18 25.88 23.75 17.56
C LEU A 18 26.42 24.99 18.26
N VAL A 19 26.45 26.12 17.55
CA VAL A 19 26.93 27.39 18.09
C VAL A 19 25.97 27.96 19.14
N MET A 20 24.66 27.83 18.95
CA MET A 20 23.66 28.46 19.83
C MET A 20 23.24 27.61 21.03
N ALA A 21 23.14 26.29 20.87
CA ALA A 21 22.53 25.38 21.84
C ALA A 21 23.51 24.32 22.37
N GLY A 22 24.72 24.24 21.82
CA GLY A 22 25.77 23.32 22.24
C GLY A 22 25.69 21.93 21.60
N PRO A 23 26.70 21.08 21.86
CA PRO A 23 26.90 19.81 21.16
C PRO A 23 25.83 18.75 21.44
N GLU A 24 25.26 18.73 22.65
CA GLU A 24 24.23 17.76 23.04
C GLU A 24 22.98 17.91 22.15
N VAL A 25 22.51 19.14 21.98
CA VAL A 25 21.34 19.46 21.15
C VAL A 25 21.61 19.17 19.68
N THR A 26 22.83 19.41 19.19
CA THR A 26 23.23 19.08 17.82
C THR A 26 23.19 17.57 17.55
N VAL A 27 23.73 16.74 18.46
CA VAL A 27 23.67 15.28 18.31
C VAL A 27 22.22 14.80 18.28
N GLN A 28 21.38 15.32 19.19
CA GLN A 28 19.95 15.00 19.19
C GLN A 28 19.27 15.39 17.87
N LEU A 29 19.58 16.55 17.31
CA LEU A 29 19.05 16.99 16.02
C LEU A 29 19.44 16.02 14.90
N VAL A 30 20.72 15.64 14.81
CA VAL A 30 21.21 14.72 13.78
C VAL A 30 20.51 13.36 13.88
N VAL A 31 20.41 12.81 15.09
CA VAL A 31 19.68 11.54 15.32
C VAL A 31 18.21 11.67 14.94
N THR A 32 17.56 12.80 15.27
CA THR A 32 16.16 13.07 14.90
C THR A 32 15.97 13.15 13.39
N VAL A 33 16.89 13.81 12.66
CA VAL A 33 16.85 13.88 11.20
C VAL A 33 16.96 12.49 10.58
N ILE A 34 17.90 11.66 11.06
CA ILE A 34 18.04 10.27 10.61
C ILE A 34 16.76 9.47 10.87
N ALA A 35 16.19 9.61 12.07
CA ALA A 35 14.94 8.94 12.44
C ALA A 35 13.77 9.37 11.53
N ILE A 36 13.64 10.67 11.24
CA ILE A 36 12.62 11.19 10.32
C ILE A 36 12.81 10.61 8.91
N VAL A 37 14.05 10.60 8.40
CA VAL A 37 14.34 10.03 7.08
C VAL A 37 13.94 8.56 7.04
N ALA A 38 14.32 7.77 8.05
CA ALA A 38 13.93 6.37 8.14
C ALA A 38 12.41 6.20 8.16
N VAL A 39 11.70 6.92 9.03
CA VAL A 39 10.23 6.87 9.11
C VAL A 39 9.57 7.25 7.79
N LEU A 40 10.06 8.27 7.08
CA LEU A 40 9.51 8.66 5.79
C LEU A 40 9.80 7.62 4.70
N SER A 41 10.99 7.03 4.68
CA SER A 41 11.38 6.00 3.71
C SER A 41 10.50 4.75 3.79
N PHE A 42 10.06 4.35 4.98
CA PHE A 42 9.17 3.19 5.16
C PHE A 42 7.69 3.58 5.18
N GLY A 43 7.35 4.73 5.75
CA GLY A 43 5.98 5.20 5.92
C GLY A 43 5.34 5.64 4.61
N CYS A 44 6.05 6.36 3.74
CA CYS A 44 5.50 6.84 2.48
C CYS A 44 5.08 5.70 1.54
N PRO A 45 5.89 4.65 1.29
CA PRO A 45 5.47 3.51 0.50
C PRO A 45 4.26 2.77 1.11
N ALA A 46 4.24 2.56 2.43
CA ALA A 46 3.12 1.91 3.10
C ALA A 46 1.83 2.73 2.96
N LEU A 47 1.90 4.05 3.12
CA LEU A 47 0.78 4.97 2.89
C LEU A 47 0.33 4.97 1.44
N TYR A 48 1.26 4.91 0.49
CA TYR A 48 0.93 4.82 -0.94
C TYR A 48 0.15 3.55 -1.25
N VAL A 49 0.63 2.38 -0.81
CA VAL A 49 -0.05 1.09 -1.00
C VAL A 49 -1.43 1.07 -0.34
N ALA A 50 -1.53 1.59 0.90
CA ALA A 50 -2.79 1.74 1.60
C ALA A 50 -3.76 2.70 0.85
N ALA A 51 -3.25 3.79 0.27
CA ALA A 51 -4.06 4.75 -0.46
C ALA A 51 -4.53 4.22 -1.81
N THR A 52 -3.73 3.41 -2.51
CA THR A 52 -4.12 2.80 -3.79
C THR A 52 -5.00 1.56 -3.63
N GLY A 53 -5.07 0.99 -2.43
CA GLY A 53 -5.85 -0.22 -2.16
C GLY A 53 -5.25 -1.46 -2.80
N GLN A 54 -3.91 -1.46 -2.98
CA GLN A 54 -3.18 -2.60 -3.54
C GLN A 54 -2.73 -3.54 -2.43
N THR A 55 -2.74 -4.84 -2.71
CA THR A 55 -2.17 -5.82 -1.78
C THR A 55 -0.65 -5.91 -1.98
N MET A 56 0.10 -6.30 -0.95
CA MET A 56 1.53 -6.59 -1.10
C MET A 56 1.79 -7.70 -2.12
N LEU A 57 0.82 -8.60 -2.31
CA LEU A 57 0.90 -9.68 -3.27
C LEU A 57 0.74 -9.13 -4.70
N GLU A 58 -0.19 -8.20 -4.92
CA GLU A 58 -0.36 -7.51 -6.21
C GLU A 58 0.90 -6.72 -6.61
N VAL A 59 1.53 -6.03 -5.65
CA VAL A 59 2.74 -5.22 -5.91
C VAL A 59 3.94 -6.08 -6.30
N ASN A 60 4.17 -7.19 -5.58
CA ASN A 60 5.35 -8.03 -5.80
C ASN A 60 5.13 -9.09 -6.89
N PHE A 61 3.88 -9.46 -7.13
CA PHE A 61 3.51 -10.57 -8.00
C PHE A 61 2.25 -10.24 -8.81
N PRO A 62 2.36 -9.35 -9.81
CA PRO A 62 1.24 -9.02 -10.67
C PRO A 62 0.67 -10.30 -11.30
N MET A 63 -0.66 -10.44 -11.27
CA MET A 63 -1.42 -11.56 -11.85
C MET A 63 -1.30 -12.93 -11.16
N LYS A 64 -0.71 -13.02 -9.96
CA LYS A 64 -0.69 -14.29 -9.20
C LYS A 64 -1.96 -14.60 -8.40
N GLU A 65 -2.89 -13.66 -8.30
CA GLU A 65 -4.18 -13.92 -7.66
C GLU A 65 -5.15 -14.52 -8.68
N TYR A 66 -5.80 -15.62 -8.30
CA TYR A 66 -6.76 -16.32 -9.15
C TYR A 66 -8.07 -16.50 -8.41
N VAL A 67 -9.17 -16.32 -9.13
CA VAL A 67 -10.52 -16.66 -8.65
C VAL A 67 -11.02 -17.86 -9.43
N GLN A 68 -11.51 -18.85 -8.69
CA GLN A 68 -12.22 -19.98 -9.29
C GLN A 68 -13.62 -19.50 -9.73
N ILE A 69 -13.85 -19.46 -11.04
CA ILE A 69 -15.14 -19.05 -11.61
C ILE A 69 -16.08 -20.24 -11.87
N LYS A 70 -15.51 -21.42 -12.13
CA LYS A 70 -16.20 -22.71 -12.30
C LYS A 70 -15.31 -23.83 -11.74
N PRO A 71 -15.84 -25.05 -11.49
CA PRO A 71 -15.01 -26.18 -11.10
C PRO A 71 -13.84 -26.36 -12.07
N SER A 72 -12.62 -26.34 -11.54
CA SER A 72 -11.36 -26.43 -12.30
C SER A 72 -11.08 -25.30 -13.31
N VAL A 73 -11.83 -24.18 -13.30
CA VAL A 73 -11.57 -23.01 -14.14
C VAL A 73 -11.19 -21.82 -13.27
N TYR A 74 -9.96 -21.37 -13.43
CA TYR A 74 -9.39 -20.26 -12.68
C TYR A 74 -9.18 -19.05 -13.60
N CYS A 75 -9.58 -17.88 -13.13
CA CYS A 75 -9.37 -16.62 -13.82
C CYS A 75 -8.31 -15.81 -13.06
N PRO A 76 -7.21 -15.39 -13.71
CA PRO A 76 -6.27 -14.45 -13.09
C PRO A 76 -6.97 -13.12 -12.84
N LEU A 77 -6.67 -12.50 -11.70
CA LEU A 77 -7.05 -11.15 -11.37
C LEU A 77 -5.95 -10.20 -11.83
N GLY A 78 -6.31 -9.21 -12.64
CA GLY A 78 -5.39 -8.18 -13.10
C GLY A 78 -5.01 -7.18 -11.99
N PRO A 79 -3.91 -6.44 -12.16
CA PRO A 79 -3.59 -5.33 -11.26
C PRO A 79 -4.73 -4.29 -11.26
N GLY A 80 -5.03 -3.75 -10.10
CA GLY A 80 -6.12 -2.78 -9.88
C GLY A 80 -7.50 -3.41 -9.69
N PHE A 81 -7.61 -4.74 -9.59
CA PHE A 81 -8.90 -5.41 -9.34
C PHE A 81 -9.57 -4.97 -8.04
N TYR A 82 -8.79 -4.58 -7.02
CA TYR A 82 -9.30 -4.06 -5.75
C TYR A 82 -9.24 -2.54 -5.61
N ARG A 83 -8.93 -1.83 -6.70
CA ARG A 83 -8.66 -0.40 -6.66
C ARG A 83 -9.91 0.37 -6.19
N GLY A 84 -9.77 1.05 -5.06
CA GLY A 84 -10.81 1.92 -4.49
C GLY A 84 -10.40 3.40 -4.46
N SER A 85 -11.26 4.23 -3.89
CA SER A 85 -10.89 5.61 -3.54
C SER A 85 -10.01 5.59 -2.29
N TRP A 86 -8.98 6.44 -2.23
CA TRP A 86 -8.03 6.47 -1.12
C TRP A 86 -8.70 6.63 0.25
N ARG A 87 -9.80 7.42 0.32
CA ARG A 87 -10.58 7.59 1.55
C ARG A 87 -11.20 6.29 2.01
N ARG A 88 -11.77 5.52 1.08
CA ARG A 88 -12.38 4.24 1.37
C ARG A 88 -11.34 3.21 1.77
N ASN A 89 -10.20 3.17 1.08
CA ASN A 89 -9.13 2.24 1.42
C ASN A 89 -8.57 2.51 2.83
N LEU A 90 -8.33 3.78 3.19
CA LEU A 90 -7.92 4.14 4.55
C LEU A 90 -9.00 3.80 5.59
N TYR A 91 -10.28 4.03 5.26
CA TYR A 91 -11.39 3.66 6.12
C TYR A 91 -11.48 2.14 6.32
N ASP A 92 -11.30 1.35 5.26
CA ASP A 92 -11.33 -0.11 5.33
C ASP A 92 -10.15 -0.65 6.16
N ILE A 93 -8.97 -0.03 6.09
CA ILE A 93 -7.78 -0.44 6.85
C ILE A 93 -7.84 0.00 8.33
N LEU A 94 -8.20 1.26 8.59
CA LEU A 94 -8.11 1.88 9.92
C LEU A 94 -9.45 1.87 10.68
N GLY A 95 -10.56 1.59 9.99
CA GLY A 95 -11.92 1.60 10.52
C GLY A 95 -12.50 3.01 10.72
N GLU A 96 -13.70 3.05 11.30
CA GLU A 96 -14.48 4.28 11.50
C GLU A 96 -13.73 5.34 12.34
N ARG A 97 -12.96 4.88 13.34
CA ARG A 97 -12.21 5.74 14.27
C ARG A 97 -10.73 5.89 13.90
N TRP A 98 -10.41 5.92 12.60
CA TRP A 98 -9.03 5.98 12.08
C TRP A 98 -8.19 7.10 12.69
N TYR A 99 -8.77 8.28 12.90
CA TYR A 99 -8.07 9.44 13.47
C TYR A 99 -7.57 9.18 14.90
N GLN A 100 -8.26 8.34 15.69
CA GLN A 100 -7.80 7.97 17.05
C GLN A 100 -6.58 7.07 17.00
N ARG A 101 -6.48 6.21 15.97
CA ARG A 101 -5.37 5.28 15.76
C ARG A 101 -4.09 5.98 15.32
N LEU A 102 -4.22 7.10 14.60
CA LEU A 102 -3.06 7.92 14.23
C LEU A 102 -2.40 8.59 15.44
N LEU A 103 -3.17 8.87 16.50
CA LEU A 103 -2.64 9.43 17.74
C LEU A 103 -2.10 8.33 18.67
N LEU A 104 -2.86 7.24 18.83
CA LEU A 104 -2.47 6.11 19.69
C LEU A 104 -2.97 4.78 19.09
N PRO A 105 -2.08 3.80 18.84
CA PRO A 105 -2.40 2.59 18.07
C PRO A 105 -3.47 1.69 18.74
N THR A 106 -3.63 1.79 20.05
CA THR A 106 -4.60 1.00 20.83
C THR A 106 -5.98 1.64 20.94
N ARG A 107 -6.14 2.91 20.53
CA ARG A 107 -7.44 3.61 20.55
C ARG A 107 -8.19 3.34 19.25
N GLY A 108 -9.52 3.23 19.33
CA GLY A 108 -10.37 3.01 18.15
C GLY A 108 -11.05 1.63 18.06
N GLY A 109 -10.86 0.77 19.06
CA GLY A 109 -11.57 -0.52 19.17
C GLY A 109 -11.00 -1.62 18.28
N ALA A 110 -11.76 -2.70 18.09
CA ALA A 110 -11.37 -3.79 17.20
C ALA A 110 -11.30 -3.30 15.74
N VAL A 111 -10.25 -3.70 15.01
CA VAL A 111 -10.14 -3.48 13.56
C VAL A 111 -10.86 -4.62 12.86
N ASP A 112 -11.70 -4.31 11.88
CA ASP A 112 -12.23 -5.33 10.99
C ASP A 112 -11.11 -5.85 10.10
N LEU A 113 -10.72 -7.11 10.27
CA LEU A 113 -9.68 -7.75 9.46
C LEU A 113 -10.20 -8.26 8.11
N ARG A 114 -11.52 -8.17 7.86
CA ARG A 114 -12.12 -8.63 6.59
C ARG A 114 -11.46 -8.01 5.36
N PRO A 115 -11.14 -6.70 5.29
CA PRO A 115 -10.51 -6.13 4.10
C PRO A 115 -9.12 -6.71 3.80
N ALA A 116 -8.41 -7.25 4.80
CA ALA A 116 -7.12 -7.91 4.59
C ALA A 116 -7.25 -9.36 4.10
N ILE A 117 -8.37 -10.04 4.42
CA ILE A 117 -8.61 -11.46 4.09
C ILE A 117 -9.45 -11.60 2.82
N ALA A 118 -10.46 -10.74 2.67
CA ALA A 118 -11.44 -10.70 1.60
C ALA A 118 -11.64 -9.25 1.14
N PRO A 119 -10.64 -8.67 0.44
CA PRO A 119 -10.73 -7.32 -0.09
C PRO A 119 -11.92 -7.18 -1.04
N ARG A 120 -12.58 -6.03 -1.00
CA ARG A 120 -13.74 -5.77 -1.87
C ARG A 120 -13.26 -5.47 -3.29
N PRO A 121 -13.79 -6.16 -4.32
CA PRO A 121 -13.45 -5.86 -5.70
C PRO A 121 -13.96 -4.48 -6.11
N SER A 122 -13.23 -3.83 -7.02
CA SER A 122 -13.66 -2.58 -7.65
C SER A 122 -14.86 -2.85 -8.58
N PRO A 123 -15.72 -1.86 -8.83
CA PRO A 123 -16.81 -1.99 -9.80
C PRO A 123 -16.30 -2.47 -11.18
N GLU A 124 -15.16 -1.94 -11.62
CA GLU A 124 -14.49 -2.30 -12.86
C GLU A 124 -13.96 -3.74 -12.82
N GLY A 125 -13.42 -4.18 -11.69
CA GLY A 125 -13.00 -5.56 -11.47
C GLY A 125 -14.18 -6.53 -11.56
N VAL A 126 -15.30 -6.20 -10.92
CA VAL A 126 -16.53 -7.01 -10.98
C VAL A 126 -17.05 -7.11 -12.42
N THR A 127 -17.12 -6.00 -13.16
CA THR A 127 -17.62 -6.05 -14.55
C THR A 127 -16.70 -6.86 -15.46
N ALA A 128 -15.38 -6.72 -15.31
CA ALA A 128 -14.39 -7.51 -16.05
C ALA A 128 -14.50 -9.02 -15.72
N LEU A 129 -14.62 -9.37 -14.44
CA LEU A 129 -14.77 -10.76 -14.00
C LEU A 129 -16.06 -11.37 -14.54
N MET A 130 -17.18 -10.64 -14.44
CA MET A 130 -18.47 -11.11 -14.95
C MET A 130 -18.47 -11.28 -16.47
N ALA A 131 -17.81 -10.39 -17.21
CA ALA A 131 -17.62 -10.55 -18.65
C ALA A 131 -16.84 -11.83 -18.96
N ARG A 132 -15.80 -12.15 -18.16
CA ARG A 132 -15.02 -13.37 -18.33
C ARG A 132 -15.81 -14.63 -17.99
N VAL A 133 -16.64 -14.59 -16.94
CA VAL A 133 -17.57 -15.68 -16.61
C VAL A 133 -18.51 -15.97 -17.78
N ARG A 134 -19.16 -14.94 -18.34
CA ARG A 134 -20.05 -15.08 -19.50
C ARG A 134 -19.34 -15.63 -20.73
N GLN A 135 -18.12 -15.16 -20.99
CA GLN A 135 -17.32 -15.69 -22.10
C GLN A 135 -17.05 -17.19 -21.94
N VAL A 136 -16.73 -17.64 -20.72
CA VAL A 136 -16.50 -19.07 -20.42
C VAL A 136 -17.80 -19.87 -20.45
N ASP A 137 -18.96 -19.27 -20.17
CA ASP A 137 -20.28 -19.88 -20.35
C ASP A 137 -20.61 -20.10 -21.83
N GLU A 138 -20.34 -19.11 -22.69
CA GLU A 138 -20.73 -19.12 -24.10
C GLU A 138 -19.74 -19.88 -25.00
N GLN A 139 -18.43 -19.70 -24.77
CA GLN A 139 -17.36 -20.17 -25.67
C GLN A 139 -16.57 -21.35 -25.09
N GLY A 140 -16.77 -21.67 -23.81
CA GLY A 140 -15.93 -22.65 -23.10
C GLY A 140 -14.54 -22.11 -22.75
N VAL A 141 -13.65 -23.01 -22.31
CA VAL A 141 -12.28 -22.67 -21.90
C VAL A 141 -11.34 -22.81 -23.10
N VAL A 142 -10.81 -21.69 -23.58
CA VAL A 142 -9.96 -21.65 -24.78
C VAL A 142 -8.51 -22.07 -24.49
N ALA A 143 -8.00 -21.80 -23.28
CA ALA A 143 -6.64 -22.13 -22.87
C ALA A 143 -6.66 -22.92 -21.56
N THR A 144 -6.14 -24.13 -21.60
CA THR A 144 -5.90 -24.97 -20.42
C THR A 144 -4.43 -24.86 -20.04
N VAL A 145 -4.17 -24.52 -18.79
CA VAL A 145 -2.81 -24.51 -18.23
C VAL A 145 -2.68 -25.74 -17.35
N ASN A 146 -1.72 -26.61 -17.64
CA ASN A 146 -1.60 -27.90 -16.95
C ASN A 146 -0.79 -27.80 -15.65
N ASN A 147 0.00 -26.73 -15.48
CA ASN A 147 0.85 -26.52 -14.33
C ASN A 147 0.82 -25.05 -13.86
N VAL A 148 0.82 -24.83 -12.55
CA VAL A 148 0.87 -23.49 -11.93
C VAL A 148 2.15 -22.73 -12.29
N GLN A 149 3.20 -23.43 -12.71
CA GLN A 149 4.46 -22.85 -13.18
C GLN A 149 4.40 -22.30 -14.62
N GLU A 150 3.38 -22.67 -15.40
CA GLU A 150 3.17 -22.19 -16.78
C GLU A 150 2.32 -20.91 -16.83
N LEU A 151 1.88 -20.42 -15.66
CA LEU A 151 1.17 -19.15 -15.44
C LEU A 151 2.15 -18.03 -15.10
#